data_AF-A0A1G3ZWP0-F1
#
_entry.id   AF-A0A1G3ZWP0-F1
#
_cell.length_a   1.000
_cell.length_b   1.000
_cell.length_c   1.000
_cell.angle_alpha   90.00
_cell.angle_beta   90.00
_cell.angle_gamma   90.00
#
_symmetry.space_group_name_H-M   'P 1'
#
loop_
_entity.id
_entity.type
_entity.pdbx_description
1 polymer ?
#
loop_
_entity_poly.entity_id
_entity_poly.type
_entity_poly.pdbx_seq_one_letter_code
_entity_poly.pdbx_strand_id
1 'polypeptide(L)'
;MNTVLTADGQVALPAPARRALGLKPGDRLRVQIERDAVRLERPRRRLVRVIMKRDPVTKLPYFSPPQGTPVLTLATVKRTLKDFP
;
A
#
# COMPACT_ATOMS: atom_id res chain seq x y z
N MET A 1 1.82 14.54 27.73
CA MET A 1 1.08 13.32 28.11
C MET A 1 2.08 12.21 28.11
N ASN A 2 2.21 11.47 29.20
CA ASN A 2 3.24 10.44 29.33
C ASN A 2 2.55 9.08 29.47
N THR A 3 3.13 8.07 28.84
CA THR A 3 2.64 6.69 28.83
C THR A 3 3.80 5.78 29.14
N VAL A 4 3.52 4.67 29.82
CA VAL A 4 4.55 3.68 30.19
C VAL A 4 4.78 2.74 29.01
N LEU A 5 6.05 2.40 28.78
CA LEU A 5 6.45 1.32 27.90
C LEU A 5 6.29 0.00 28.66
N THR A 6 5.47 -0.92 28.16
CA THR A 6 5.29 -2.23 28.79
C THR A 6 6.51 -3.13 28.56
N ALA A 7 6.60 -4.23 29.30
CA ALA A 7 7.65 -5.23 29.11
C ALA A 7 7.70 -5.81 27.68
N ASP A 8 6.54 -5.87 27.02
CA ASP A 8 6.40 -6.33 25.64
C ASP A 8 6.77 -5.25 24.60
N GLY A 9 7.29 -4.10 25.03
CA GLY A 9 7.64 -2.98 24.16
C GLY A 9 6.44 -2.23 23.60
N GLN A 10 5.27 -2.32 24.24
CA GLN A 10 4.06 -1.65 23.77
C GLN A 10 3.86 -0.31 24.48
N VAL A 11 3.34 0.68 23.75
CA VAL A 11 2.91 1.97 24.31
C VAL A 11 1.44 2.18 23.97
N ALA A 12 0.62 2.41 25.00
CA ALA A 12 -0.79 2.70 24.80
C ALA A 12 -0.98 4.14 24.32
N LEU A 13 -1.54 4.34 23.12
CA LEU A 13 -1.88 5.68 22.65
C LEU A 13 -3.03 6.28 23.48
N PRO A 14 -2.82 7.43 24.17
CA PRO A 14 -3.85 8.06 24.98
C PRO A 14 -5.12 8.35 24.18
N ALA A 15 -6.28 8.29 24.84
CA ALA A 15 -7.56 8.58 24.19
C ALA A 15 -7.60 9.94 23.47
N PRO A 16 -7.04 11.04 24.01
CA PRO A 16 -6.99 12.31 23.31
C PRO A 16 -6.19 12.26 22.00
N ALA A 17 -5.03 11.59 22.01
CA ALA A 17 -4.20 11.43 20.82
C ALA A 17 -4.92 10.59 19.74
N ARG A 18 -5.58 9.49 20.14
CA ARG A 18 -6.38 8.67 19.23
C ARG A 18 -7.51 9.47 18.57
N ARG A 19 -8.24 10.28 19.34
CA ARG A 19 -9.34 11.11 18.84
C ARG A 19 -8.83 12.21 17.90
N ALA A 20 -7.77 12.93 18.28
CA ALA A 20 -7.18 13.99 17.45
C ALA A 20 -6.67 13.46 16.10
N LEU A 21 -6.12 12.25 16.08
CA LEU A 21 -5.63 11.58 14.87
C LEU A 21 -6.71 10.74 14.15
N GLY A 22 -7.93 10.70 14.68
CA GLY A 22 -9.05 9.91 14.15
C GLY A 22 -8.79 8.41 14.05
N LEU A 23 -7.97 7.85 14.95
CA LEU A 23 -7.56 6.44 14.96
C LEU A 23 -8.63 5.55 15.59
N LYS A 24 -8.85 4.38 14.99
CA LYS A 24 -9.75 3.34 15.48
C LYS A 24 -8.98 2.05 15.80
N PRO A 25 -9.49 1.20 16.71
CA PRO A 25 -8.93 -0.14 16.90
C PRO A 25 -8.86 -0.90 15.57
N GLY A 26 -7.71 -1.53 15.30
CA GLY A 26 -7.45 -2.24 14.04
C GLY A 26 -6.81 -1.38 12.94
N ASP A 27 -6.72 -0.06 13.11
CA ASP A 27 -5.97 0.79 12.17
C ASP A 27 -4.49 0.39 12.15
N ARG A 28 -3.95 0.19 10.95
CA ARG A 28 -2.52 -0.02 10.77
C ARG A 28 -1.81 1.32 10.83
N LEU A 29 -0.67 1.38 11.49
CA LEU A 29 0.22 2.53 11.57
C LEU A 29 1.61 2.13 11.08
N ARG A 30 2.27 3.03 10.37
CA ARG A 30 3.69 2.90 10.06
C ARG A 30 4.48 3.63 11.14
N VAL A 31 5.47 2.93 11.67
CA VAL A 31 6.40 3.43 12.68
C VAL A 31 7.68 3.86 11.96
N GLN A 32 8.12 5.09 12.20
CA GLN A 32 9.42 5.59 11.75
C GLN A 32 10.20 6.13 12.95
N ILE A 33 11.53 6.00 12.90
CA ILE A 33 12.43 6.60 13.88
C ILE A 33 13.00 7.86 13.25
N GLU A 34 12.75 9.01 13.86
CA GLU A 34 13.26 10.31 13.46
C GLU A 34 14.11 10.88 14.59
N ARG A 35 15.45 10.73 14.48
CA ARG A 35 16.41 11.14 15.52
C ARG A 35 16.06 10.48 16.86
N ASP A 36 15.60 11.28 17.82
CA ASP A 36 15.22 10.86 19.18
C ASP A 36 13.70 10.69 19.35
N ALA A 37 12.94 10.66 18.25
CA ALA A 37 11.48 10.54 18.28
C ALA A 37 10.98 9.35 17.46
N VAL A 38 9.88 8.75 17.92
CA VAL A 38 9.10 7.79 17.15
C VAL A 38 7.95 8.53 16.47
N ARG A 39 7.93 8.53 15.15
CA ARG A 39 6.85 9.08 14.35
C ARG A 39 5.89 7.96 13.94
N LEU A 40 4.63 8.12 14.32
CA LEU A 40 3.54 7.26 13.88
C LEU A 40 2.77 7.97 12.77
N GLU A 41 2.63 7.30 11.63
CA GLU A 41 1.87 7.83 10.49
C GLU A 41 0.92 6.77 9.95
N ARG A 42 -0.23 7.22 9.40
CA ARG A 42 -1.10 6.31 8.66
C ARG A 42 -0.33 5.78 7.44
N PRO A 43 -0.37 4.47 7.14
CA PRO A 43 0.27 3.91 5.98
C PRO A 43 -0.25 4.64 4.74
N ARG A 44 0.64 5.35 4.05
CA ARG A 44 0.30 5.87 2.74
C ARG A 44 -0.02 4.67 1.87
N ARG A 45 -1.27 4.55 1.41
CA ARG A 45 -1.56 3.69 0.26
C ARG A 45 -0.63 4.19 -0.83
N ARG A 46 0.31 3.35 -1.26
CA ARG A 46 1.15 3.66 -2.41
C ARG A 46 0.17 3.84 -3.57
N LEU A 47 -0.07 5.08 -3.96
CA LEU A 47 -0.83 5.38 -5.17
C LEU A 47 -0.04 4.70 -6.28
N VAL A 48 -0.57 3.58 -6.79
CA VAL A 48 0.03 2.91 -7.93
C VAL A 48 -0.11 3.89 -9.07
N ARG A 49 1.01 4.50 -9.45
CA ARG A 49 1.03 5.48 -10.54
C ARG A 49 0.90 4.70 -11.83
N VAL A 50 -0.34 4.48 -12.27
CA VAL A 50 -0.62 3.83 -13.54
C VAL A 50 -0.38 4.85 -14.64
N ILE A 51 0.60 4.61 -15.51
CA ILE A 51 0.92 5.48 -16.63
C ILE A 51 0.20 4.93 -17.86
N MET A 52 -0.65 5.74 -18.49
CA MET A 52 -1.20 5.39 -19.79
C MET A 52 -0.14 5.65 -20.88
N LYS A 53 0.16 4.63 -21.67
CA LYS A 53 1.08 4.68 -22.80
C LYS A 53 0.34 4.29 -24.09
N ARG A 54 0.97 4.50 -25.24
CA ARG A 54 0.50 3.95 -26.51
C ARG A 54 1.46 2.87 -26.98
N ASP A 55 0.90 1.76 -27.43
CA ASP A 55 1.68 0.68 -28.00
C ASP A 55 2.30 1.16 -29.33
N PRO A 56 3.62 0.97 -29.54
CA PRO A 56 4.30 1.51 -30.71
C PRO A 56 3.85 0.85 -32.02
N VAL A 57 3.38 -0.40 -31.97
CA VAL A 57 2.95 -1.20 -33.13
C VAL A 57 1.47 -0.99 -33.42
N THR A 58 0.61 -1.20 -32.42
CA THR A 58 -0.85 -1.18 -32.59
C THR A 58 -1.46 0.21 -32.42
N LYS A 59 -0.71 1.18 -31.89
CA LYS A 59 -1.16 2.54 -31.52
C LYS A 59 -2.28 2.60 -30.48
N LEU A 60 -2.71 1.47 -29.94
CA LEU A 60 -3.73 1.39 -28.91
C LEU A 60 -3.21 1.94 -27.57
N PRO A 61 -4.05 2.65 -26.80
CA PRO A 61 -3.69 3.05 -25.45
C PRO A 61 -3.67 1.82 -24.53
N TYR A 62 -2.67 1.74 -23.66
CA TYR A 62 -2.55 0.71 -22.65
C TYR A 62 -2.03 1.28 -21.34
N PHE A 63 -2.35 0.61 -20.23
CA PHE A 63 -1.82 0.96 -18.92
C PHE A 63 -0.49 0.24 -18.66
N SER A 64 0.53 0.98 -18.22
CA SER A 64 1.80 0.38 -17.83
C SER A 64 1.60 -0.49 -16.59
N PRO A 65 2.02 -1.76 -16.62
CA PRO A 65 1.88 -2.63 -15.47
C PRO A 65 2.74 -2.12 -14.29
N PRO A 66 2.26 -2.25 -13.05
CA PRO A 66 3.09 -2.01 -11.86
C PRO A 66 4.34 -2.89 -11.84
N GLN A 67 5.37 -2.46 -11.10
CA GLN A 67 6.56 -3.27 -10.87
C GLN A 67 6.18 -4.61 -10.21
N GLY A 68 6.70 -5.72 -10.75
CA GLY A 68 6.40 -7.07 -10.25
C GLY A 68 5.15 -7.70 -10.86
N THR A 69 4.52 -7.07 -11.86
CA THR A 69 3.42 -7.70 -12.60
C THR A 69 3.94 -8.90 -13.40
N PRO A 70 3.31 -10.09 -13.29
CA PRO A 70 3.72 -11.26 -14.05
C PRO A 70 3.55 -11.04 -15.56
N VAL A 71 4.51 -11.52 -16.35
CA VAL A 71 4.46 -11.44 -17.81
C VAL A 71 3.43 -12.44 -18.35
N LEU A 72 2.44 -11.95 -19.07
CA LEU A 72 1.47 -12.80 -19.76
C LEU A 72 2.13 -13.41 -21.00
N THR A 73 2.20 -14.74 -21.06
CA THR A 73 2.69 -15.46 -22.24
C THR A 73 1.53 -15.79 -23.19
N LEU A 74 1.84 -16.03 -24.47
CA LEU A 74 0.84 -16.43 -25.46
C LEU A 74 0.11 -17.72 -25.05
N ALA A 75 0.82 -18.66 -24.40
CA ALA A 75 0.22 -19.90 -23.87
C ALA A 75 -0.80 -19.61 -22.76
N THR A 76 -0.48 -18.68 -21.86
CA THR A 76 -1.39 -18.24 -20.80
C THR A 76 -2.64 -17.60 -21.39
N VAL A 77 -2.48 -16.71 -22.38
CA VAL A 77 -3.60 -16.05 -23.06
C VAL A 77 -4.49 -17.06 -23.76
N LYS A 78 -3.92 -17.98 -24.55
CA LYS A 78 -4.67 -19.05 -25.23
C LYS A 78 -5.45 -19.92 -24.25
N ARG A 79 -4.85 -20.26 -23.11
CA ARG A 79 -5.52 -21.03 -22.06
C ARG A 79 -6.70 -20.25 -21.46
N THR A 80 -6.51 -18.96 -21.16
CA THR A 80 -7.57 -18.12 -20.56
C THR A 80 -8.72 -17.85 -21.52
N LEU A 81 -8.44 -17.70 -22.82
CA LEU A 81 -9.47 -17.46 -23.83
C LEU A 81 -10.21 -18.73 -24.27
N LYS A 82 -9.78 -19.91 -23.84
CA LYS A 82 -10.42 -21.18 -24.21
C LYS A 82 -11.86 -21.28 -23.72
N ASP A 83 -12.14 -20.65 -22.58
CA ASP A 83 -13.46 -20.65 -21.93
C ASP A 83 -14.22 -19.33 -22.18
N PHE A 84 -13.74 -18.50 -23.11
CA PHE A 84 -14.41 -17.25 -23.48
C PHE A 84 -15.52 -17.56 -24.51
N PRO A 85 -16.77 -17.14 -24.27
CA PRO A 85 -17.90 -17.42 -25.16
C PRO A 85 -17.76 -16.79 -26.55
#